data_AF-A0A2S6N2P1-F1
#
_entry.id   AF-A0A2S6N2P1-F1
#
_cell.length_a   1.000
_cell.length_b   1.000
_cell.length_c   1.000
_cell.angle_alpha   90.00
_cell.angle_beta   90.00
_cell.angle_gamma   90.00
#
_symmetry.space_group_name_H-M   'P 1'
#
loop_
_entity.id
_entity.type
_entity.pdbx_description
1 polymer ?
#
loop_
_entity_poly.entity_id
_entity_poly.type
_entity_poly.pdbx_seq_one_letter_code
_entity_poly.pdbx_strand_id
1 'polypeptide(L)'
;MLCPERQCAPVEPRFRYRPSPWRPVGRKQPRFLNRGRMRRITWVILAAIAILLVAADVVYWHIASDRLRRGFLAWTDARRAEGWEVETGAVSLGGWPEATTVTVPNMHLHHSGKDFPGGLDWTSASTTLRVSLYAPTVLALSFSGPQHLRVGGAPDIVIVGDRIDGVAPLQPDAAPVYDLNARDLRVEPASGPWHVTIGLLNGHADFAPRRDAGPHDAGGAQQAIGFVLSAEAIALPAGMRWALGPNISSFSTQGLLTGPFPANDSMTAAASAWRDGGGSLTITHLAMGWGPLGLTGSATLALDDQLQPMGSGNARLVGYDETLDRLAAGGMLTKSAAIAAKAVLSLIAEGGVGDEPSVVDVPLTLQYRTLSMRQVPLLRLPELDWPPR
;
A
#
# COMPACT_ATOMS: atom_id res chain seq x y z
N MET A 1 -100.06 8.93 -4.92
CA MET A 1 -101.27 9.06 -4.10
C MET A 1 -101.05 10.19 -3.10
N LEU A 2 -101.73 11.32 -3.36
CA LEU A 2 -102.28 12.29 -2.41
C LEU A 2 -101.48 12.64 -1.13
N CYS A 3 -100.78 13.78 -1.18
CA CYS A 3 -100.69 14.69 -0.02
C CYS A 3 -102.02 15.45 0.12
N PRO A 4 -102.56 15.64 1.33
CA PRO A 4 -103.62 16.61 1.56
C PRO A 4 -103.08 17.92 2.16
N GLU A 5 -103.66 19.01 1.66
CA GLU A 5 -103.58 20.39 2.12
C GLU A 5 -104.06 20.55 3.57
N ARG A 6 -103.50 21.55 4.29
CA ARG A 6 -104.33 22.48 5.09
C ARG A 6 -103.77 23.90 5.05
N GLN A 7 -104.74 24.80 4.96
CA GLN A 7 -104.72 26.23 4.69
C GLN A 7 -104.67 27.09 5.96
N CYS A 8 -104.69 28.42 5.72
CA CYS A 8 -104.96 29.57 6.60
C CYS A 8 -103.72 30.23 7.23
N ALA A 9 -103.54 31.55 7.30
CA ALA A 9 -104.13 32.79 6.76
C ALA A 9 -103.22 33.95 7.30
N PRO A 10 -103.33 35.21 6.82
CA PRO A 10 -102.18 36.12 6.64
C PRO A 10 -102.01 37.17 7.74
N VAL A 11 -100.78 37.69 7.92
CA VAL A 11 -100.51 39.00 8.55
C VAL A 11 -99.33 39.67 7.82
N GLU A 12 -99.62 40.77 7.13
CA GLU A 12 -98.63 41.72 6.59
C GLU A 12 -97.84 42.40 7.72
N PRO A 13 -96.59 42.81 7.45
CA PRO A 13 -96.41 44.25 7.39
C PRO A 13 -95.58 44.73 6.20
N ARG A 14 -96.09 45.82 5.63
CA ARG A 14 -95.50 46.73 4.64
C ARG A 14 -93.99 46.91 4.79
N PHE A 15 -93.22 46.39 3.84
CA PHE A 15 -91.86 46.86 3.56
C PHE A 15 -91.86 47.78 2.34
N ARG A 16 -91.50 49.05 2.59
CA ARG A 16 -91.30 50.08 1.58
C ARG A 16 -90.21 49.66 0.59
N TYR A 17 -90.58 49.55 -0.68
CA TYR A 17 -89.65 49.50 -1.81
C TYR A 17 -88.87 50.82 -1.89
N ARG A 18 -87.53 50.76 -1.77
CA ARG A 18 -86.62 51.80 -2.25
C ARG A 18 -85.92 51.26 -3.51
N PRO A 19 -85.90 52.01 -4.63
CA PRO A 19 -85.26 51.55 -5.85
C PRO A 19 -83.75 51.47 -5.66
N SER A 20 -83.17 50.28 -5.88
CA SER A 20 -81.73 50.08 -5.85
C SER A 20 -81.13 50.48 -7.21
N PRO A 21 -80.07 51.29 -7.24
CA PRO A 21 -79.34 51.55 -8.47
C PRO A 21 -78.44 50.35 -8.78
N TRP A 22 -78.66 49.79 -9.97
CA TRP A 22 -77.80 48.80 -10.61
C TRP A 22 -76.32 49.22 -10.51
N ARG A 23 -75.52 48.43 -9.79
CA ARG A 23 -74.05 48.51 -9.85
C ARG A 23 -73.53 47.42 -10.79
N PRO A 24 -72.64 47.74 -11.74
CA PRO A 24 -72.07 46.73 -12.62
C PRO A 24 -71.23 45.73 -11.80
N VAL A 25 -71.46 44.44 -12.08
CA VAL A 25 -70.68 43.32 -11.54
C VAL A 25 -69.22 43.50 -12.00
N GLY A 26 -68.35 43.87 -11.07
CA GLY A 26 -66.91 43.91 -11.30
C GLY A 26 -66.41 42.50 -11.63
N ARG A 27 -66.03 42.26 -12.89
CA ARG A 27 -65.20 41.11 -13.26
C ARG A 27 -63.92 41.18 -12.43
N LYS A 28 -63.75 40.24 -11.48
CA LYS A 28 -62.44 40.00 -10.86
C LYS A 28 -61.49 39.54 -11.97
N GLN A 29 -60.57 40.41 -12.37
CA GLN A 29 -59.45 40.02 -13.21
C GLN A 29 -58.70 38.88 -12.49
N PRO A 30 -58.42 37.74 -13.14
CA PRO A 30 -57.52 36.76 -12.57
C PRO A 30 -56.17 37.47 -12.41
N ARG A 31 -55.70 37.58 -11.16
CA ARG A 31 -54.33 38.00 -10.88
C ARG A 31 -53.43 37.03 -11.62
N PHE A 32 -52.88 37.44 -12.76
CA PHE A 32 -51.76 36.77 -13.40
C PHE A 32 -50.59 36.88 -12.42
N LEU A 33 -50.52 35.91 -11.51
CA LEU A 33 -49.37 35.71 -10.65
C LEU A 33 -48.14 35.64 -11.55
N ASN A 34 -47.20 36.49 -11.19
CA ASN A 34 -46.11 37.01 -11.99
C ASN A 34 -45.08 35.90 -12.27
N ARG A 35 -45.42 34.92 -13.11
CA ARG A 35 -44.59 33.72 -13.41
C ARG A 35 -43.17 34.09 -13.85
N GLY A 36 -42.99 35.22 -14.54
CA GLY A 36 -41.67 35.73 -14.95
C GLY A 36 -40.82 36.28 -13.78
N ARG A 37 -41.42 36.99 -12.82
CA ARG A 37 -40.71 37.52 -11.64
C ARG A 37 -40.34 36.42 -10.66
N MET A 38 -41.21 35.42 -10.50
CA MET A 38 -40.95 34.28 -9.62
C MET A 38 -39.80 33.41 -10.16
N ARG A 39 -39.75 33.14 -11.48
CA ARG A 39 -38.60 32.46 -12.12
C ARG A 39 -37.29 33.23 -11.92
N ARG A 40 -37.28 34.56 -12.08
CA ARG A 40 -36.07 35.38 -11.87
C ARG A 40 -35.56 35.32 -10.43
N ILE A 41 -36.45 35.41 -9.44
CA ILE A 41 -36.07 35.28 -8.02
C ILE A 41 -35.51 33.89 -7.73
N THR A 42 -36.14 32.83 -8.26
CA THR A 42 -35.60 31.46 -8.14
C THR A 42 -34.19 31.34 -8.73
N TRP A 43 -33.93 31.88 -9.91
CA TRP A 43 -32.58 31.88 -10.51
C TRP A 43 -31.55 32.66 -9.69
N VAL A 44 -31.92 33.81 -9.13
CA VAL A 44 -31.04 34.59 -8.25
C VAL A 44 -30.73 33.81 -6.97
N ILE A 45 -31.72 33.16 -6.36
CA ILE A 45 -31.53 32.32 -5.18
C ILE A 45 -30.61 31.14 -5.51
N LEU A 46 -30.85 30.45 -6.63
CA LEU A 46 -30.00 29.34 -7.07
C LEU A 46 -28.55 29.78 -7.31
N ALA A 47 -28.34 30.95 -7.95
CA ALA A 47 -27.03 31.51 -8.16
C ALA A 47 -26.36 31.90 -6.83
N ALA A 48 -27.09 32.52 -5.90
CA ALA A 48 -26.57 32.87 -4.58
C ALA A 48 -26.18 31.63 -3.76
N ILE A 49 -26.98 30.57 -3.81
CA ILE A 49 -26.66 29.28 -3.18
C ILE A 49 -25.41 28.68 -3.81
N ALA A 50 -25.29 28.67 -5.14
CA ALA A 50 -24.11 28.16 -5.83
C ALA A 50 -22.84 28.94 -5.43
N ILE A 51 -22.91 30.27 -5.37
CA ILE A 51 -21.80 31.12 -4.91
C ILE A 51 -21.45 30.81 -3.44
N LEU A 52 -22.44 30.65 -2.57
CA LEU A 52 -22.22 30.31 -1.16
C LEU A 52 -21.55 28.94 -1.01
N LEU A 53 -21.96 27.95 -1.79
CA LEU A 53 -21.36 26.61 -1.78
C LEU A 53 -19.91 26.65 -2.26
N VAL A 54 -19.60 27.40 -3.32
CA VAL A 54 -18.22 27.59 -3.79
C VAL A 54 -17.39 28.33 -2.74
N ALA A 55 -17.93 29.36 -2.09
CA ALA A 55 -17.24 30.08 -1.02
C ALA A 55 -16.97 29.17 0.20
N ALA A 56 -17.95 28.36 0.59
CA ALA A 56 -17.80 27.40 1.68
C ALA A 56 -16.74 26.33 1.36
N ASP A 57 -16.72 25.83 0.12
CA ASP A 57 -15.73 24.88 -0.38
C ASP A 57 -14.30 25.47 -0.36
N VAL A 58 -14.14 26.72 -0.84
CA VAL A 58 -12.86 27.43 -0.80
C VAL A 58 -12.36 27.61 0.64
N VAL A 59 -13.24 28.01 1.57
CA VAL A 59 -12.90 28.15 3.00
C VAL A 59 -12.50 26.79 3.58
N TYR A 60 -13.25 25.74 3.28
CA TYR A 60 -12.96 24.38 3.75
C TYR A 60 -11.60 23.89 3.22
N TRP A 61 -11.33 24.05 1.93
CA TRP A 61 -10.05 23.72 1.31
C TRP A 61 -8.89 24.49 1.94
N HIS A 62 -9.06 25.78 2.25
CA HIS A 62 -8.01 26.57 2.89
C HIS A 62 -7.69 26.05 4.30
N ILE A 63 -8.72 25.73 5.11
CA ILE A 63 -8.55 25.13 6.44
C ILE A 63 -7.84 23.77 6.35
N ALA A 64 -8.24 22.92 5.40
CA ALA A 64 -7.63 21.60 5.19
C ALA A 64 -6.16 21.71 4.75
N SER A 65 -5.86 22.65 3.84
CA SER A 65 -4.51 22.97 3.36
C SER A 65 -3.58 23.42 4.48
N ASP A 66 -4.09 24.28 5.35
CA ASP A 66 -3.35 24.75 6.50
C ASP A 66 -3.09 23.65 7.53
N ARG A 67 -4.05 22.72 7.73
CA ARG A 67 -3.88 21.56 8.60
C ARG A 67 -2.84 20.60 8.06
N LEU A 68 -2.86 20.28 6.76
CA LEU A 68 -1.87 19.39 6.16
C LEU A 68 -0.47 20.00 6.23
N ARG A 69 -0.33 21.30 5.92
CA ARG A 69 0.96 22.00 6.04
C ARG A 69 1.48 21.99 7.48
N ARG A 70 0.65 22.33 8.46
CA ARG A 70 1.06 22.31 9.87
C ARG A 70 1.41 20.90 10.35
N GLY A 71 0.65 19.89 9.93
CA GLY A 71 0.95 18.49 10.23
C GLY A 71 2.30 18.05 9.68
N PHE A 72 2.60 18.42 8.43
CA PHE A 72 3.91 18.18 7.82
C PHE A 72 5.04 18.86 8.61
N LEU A 73 4.91 20.15 8.93
CA LEU A 73 5.93 20.88 9.70
C LEU A 73 6.13 20.28 11.10
N ALA A 74 5.04 19.96 11.80
CA ALA A 74 5.11 19.31 13.11
C ALA A 74 5.78 17.94 13.04
N TRP A 75 5.52 17.16 11.98
CA TRP A 75 6.23 15.91 11.72
C TRP A 75 7.72 16.14 11.48
N THR A 76 8.12 17.15 10.68
CA THR A 76 9.55 17.45 10.48
C THR A 76 10.25 17.83 11.78
N ASP A 77 9.59 18.62 12.64
CA ASP A 77 10.16 19.03 13.94
C ASP A 77 10.25 17.85 14.90
N ALA A 78 9.25 16.96 14.92
CA ALA A 78 9.29 15.73 15.72
C ALA A 78 10.41 14.79 15.27
N ARG A 79 10.61 14.58 13.97
CA ARG A 79 11.72 13.79 13.43
C ARG A 79 13.07 14.41 13.81
N ARG A 80 13.23 15.73 13.71
CA ARG A 80 14.46 16.41 14.15
C ARG A 80 14.74 16.24 15.64
N ALA A 81 13.70 16.26 16.47
CA ALA A 81 13.84 15.99 17.90
C ALA A 81 14.28 14.54 18.21
N GLU A 82 13.95 13.59 17.34
CA GLU A 82 14.39 12.19 17.39
C GLU A 82 15.79 11.98 16.76
N GLY A 83 16.48 13.04 16.34
CA GLY A 83 17.82 12.97 15.76
C GLY A 83 17.85 12.70 14.25
N TRP A 84 16.75 12.95 13.53
CA TRP A 84 16.76 12.98 12.07
C TRP A 84 17.22 14.34 11.55
N GLU A 85 18.04 14.34 10.51
CA GLU A 85 18.29 15.50 9.68
C GLU A 85 17.25 15.50 8.55
N VAL A 86 16.41 16.53 8.54
CA VAL A 86 15.33 16.68 7.57
C VAL A 86 15.51 18.00 6.84
N GLU A 87 15.87 17.95 5.56
CA GLU A 87 15.95 19.13 4.69
C GLU A 87 14.86 19.07 3.63
N THR A 88 14.29 20.23 3.30
CA THR A 88 13.19 20.35 2.35
C THR A 88 13.30 21.65 1.57
N GLY A 89 12.96 21.63 0.28
CA GLY A 89 12.75 22.86 -0.47
C GLY A 89 11.49 23.62 -0.07
N ALA A 90 11.22 24.73 -0.77
CA ALA A 90 10.05 25.56 -0.51
C ALA A 90 8.74 24.80 -0.81
N VAL A 91 7.94 24.59 0.24
CA VAL A 91 6.68 23.84 0.17
C VAL A 91 5.59 24.68 -0.54
N SER A 92 4.83 24.04 -1.42
CA SER A 92 3.69 24.66 -2.12
C SER A 92 2.36 23.94 -1.84
N LEU A 93 1.25 24.68 -1.92
CA LEU A 93 -0.11 24.19 -1.68
C LEU A 93 -0.92 24.10 -2.98
N GLY A 94 -1.79 23.11 -3.09
CA GLY A 94 -2.67 22.93 -4.26
C GLY A 94 -3.85 21.98 -4.02
N GLY A 95 -4.41 21.46 -5.11
CA GLY A 95 -5.39 20.37 -5.10
C GLY A 95 -6.88 20.77 -5.14
N TRP A 96 -7.21 22.05 -5.04
CA TRP A 96 -8.60 22.53 -5.11
C TRP A 96 -9.26 22.13 -6.46
N PRO A 97 -10.55 21.75 -6.49
CA PRO A 97 -11.51 21.67 -5.38
C PRO A 97 -11.60 20.30 -4.70
N GLU A 98 -10.92 19.29 -5.18
CA GLU A 98 -11.20 17.90 -4.77
C GLU A 98 -10.36 17.44 -3.58
N ALA A 99 -9.18 18.06 -3.41
CA ALA A 99 -8.19 17.62 -2.44
C ALA A 99 -7.37 18.80 -1.92
N THR A 100 -6.67 18.54 -0.85
CA THR A 100 -5.56 19.36 -0.41
C THR A 100 -4.26 18.65 -0.79
N THR A 101 -3.37 19.35 -1.46
CA THR A 101 -2.02 18.86 -1.77
C THR A 101 -0.95 19.76 -1.17
N VAL A 102 0.09 19.13 -0.60
CA VAL A 102 1.34 19.76 -0.16
C VAL A 102 2.46 19.14 -1.00
N THR A 103 3.11 19.93 -1.85
CA THR A 103 4.24 19.46 -2.66
C THR A 103 5.55 19.95 -2.03
N VAL A 104 6.43 18.99 -1.74
CA VAL A 104 7.71 19.16 -1.06
C VAL A 104 8.83 18.79 -2.04
N PRO A 105 9.49 19.76 -2.67
CA PRO A 105 10.62 19.49 -3.56
C PRO A 105 11.89 19.21 -2.76
N ASN A 106 12.81 18.44 -3.33
CA ASN A 106 14.15 18.15 -2.80
C ASN A 106 14.12 17.76 -1.31
N MET A 107 13.32 16.76 -0.98
CA MET A 107 13.23 16.26 0.39
C MET A 107 14.42 15.35 0.68
N HIS A 108 15.20 15.66 1.71
CA HIS A 108 16.31 14.86 2.17
C HIS A 108 16.04 14.42 3.60
N LEU A 109 16.10 13.11 3.83
CA LEU A 109 16.05 12.50 5.15
C LEU A 109 17.38 11.80 5.39
N HIS A 110 18.07 12.21 6.44
CA HIS A 110 19.22 11.52 6.95
C HIS A 110 19.01 11.15 8.42
N HIS A 111 19.40 9.93 8.80
CA HIS A 111 19.41 9.49 10.18
C HIS A 111 20.58 8.56 10.43
N SER A 112 21.31 8.78 11.52
CA SER A 112 22.47 7.98 11.91
C SER A 112 22.34 7.45 13.35
N GLY A 113 21.12 7.07 13.74
CA GLY A 113 20.80 6.59 15.08
C GLY A 113 20.58 5.08 15.16
N LYS A 114 20.31 4.60 16.39
CA LYS A 114 20.19 3.17 16.72
C LYS A 114 18.98 2.49 16.08
N ASP A 115 18.00 3.27 15.64
CA ASP A 115 16.80 2.76 14.98
C ASP A 115 17.10 2.33 13.54
N PHE A 116 18.15 2.89 12.92
CA PHE A 116 18.63 2.54 11.58
C PHE A 116 20.14 2.30 11.63
N PRO A 117 20.58 1.12 12.11
CA PRO A 117 22.01 0.82 12.19
C PRO A 117 22.69 0.90 10.82
N GLY A 118 23.79 1.64 10.76
CA GLY A 118 24.50 1.99 9.52
C GLY A 118 24.05 3.31 8.88
N GLY A 119 22.95 3.89 9.37
CA GLY A 119 22.39 5.12 8.88
C GLY A 119 21.54 4.95 7.63
N LEU A 120 20.61 5.88 7.45
CA LEU A 120 19.73 6.01 6.31
C LEU A 120 19.97 7.38 5.70
N ASP A 121 20.12 7.43 4.39
CA ASP A 121 20.17 8.66 3.61
C ASP A 121 19.24 8.47 2.42
N TRP A 122 18.17 9.24 2.39
CA TRP A 122 17.16 9.17 1.34
C TRP A 122 16.89 10.57 0.81
N THR A 123 16.98 10.74 -0.51
CA THR A 123 16.55 11.96 -1.19
C THR A 123 15.42 11.68 -2.17
N SER A 124 14.49 12.62 -2.23
CA SER A 124 13.39 12.65 -3.19
C SER A 124 13.40 13.94 -3.98
N ALA A 125 13.35 13.85 -5.30
CA ALA A 125 13.24 15.03 -6.15
C ALA A 125 11.95 15.82 -5.85
N SER A 126 10.82 15.15 -5.67
CA SER A 126 9.56 15.79 -5.26
C SER A 126 8.59 14.79 -4.64
N THR A 127 8.16 15.09 -3.41
CA THR A 127 7.15 14.35 -2.65
C THR A 127 5.87 15.17 -2.60
N THR A 128 4.75 14.60 -3.08
CA THR A 128 3.43 15.22 -2.95
C THR A 128 2.58 14.46 -1.95
N LEU A 129 2.15 15.16 -0.90
CA LEU A 129 1.19 14.70 0.08
C LEU A 129 -0.20 15.15 -0.35
N ARG A 130 -1.17 14.23 -0.43
CA ARG A 130 -2.54 14.51 -0.84
C ARG A 130 -3.52 13.94 0.17
N VAL A 131 -4.50 14.77 0.56
CA VAL A 131 -5.65 14.36 1.37
C VAL A 131 -6.92 14.75 0.63
N SER A 132 -7.83 13.80 0.42
CA SER A 132 -9.13 14.06 -0.21
C SER A 132 -10.02 14.88 0.72
N LEU A 133 -10.71 15.88 0.18
CA LEU A 133 -11.70 16.66 0.94
C LEU A 133 -12.97 15.84 1.25
N TYR A 134 -13.21 14.76 0.51
CA TYR A 134 -14.33 13.84 0.73
C TYR A 134 -13.97 12.64 1.63
N ALA A 135 -12.68 12.38 1.84
CA ALA A 135 -12.15 11.29 2.67
C ALA A 135 -10.89 11.75 3.45
N PRO A 136 -11.04 12.57 4.49
CA PRO A 136 -9.93 13.29 5.13
C PRO A 136 -9.11 12.44 6.12
N THR A 137 -9.25 11.11 6.08
CA THR A 137 -8.61 10.17 7.01
C THR A 137 -7.46 9.39 6.38
N VAL A 138 -7.23 9.59 5.08
CA VAL A 138 -6.21 8.88 4.29
C VAL A 138 -5.23 9.89 3.71
N LEU A 139 -3.95 9.68 3.99
CA LEU A 139 -2.85 10.39 3.38
C LEU A 139 -2.33 9.57 2.21
N ALA A 140 -2.44 10.12 1.00
CA ALA A 140 -1.76 9.59 -0.17
C ALA A 140 -0.43 10.34 -0.36
N LEU A 141 0.65 9.59 -0.51
CA LEU A 141 1.98 10.04 -0.86
C LEU A 141 2.23 9.68 -2.30
N SER A 142 2.84 10.58 -3.06
CA SER A 142 3.33 10.30 -4.41
C SER A 142 4.72 10.86 -4.55
N PHE A 143 5.63 10.04 -5.07
CA PHE A 143 7.03 10.40 -5.28
C PHE A 143 7.27 10.54 -6.78
N SER A 144 7.83 11.68 -7.16
CA SER A 144 8.05 12.06 -8.55
C SER A 144 9.52 12.37 -8.78
N GLY A 145 10.04 11.93 -9.93
CA GLY A 145 11.46 12.02 -10.24
C GLY A 145 12.30 10.97 -9.51
N PRO A 146 13.63 11.00 -9.71
CA PRO A 146 14.54 10.03 -9.11
C PRO A 146 14.54 10.13 -7.58
N GLN A 147 14.61 8.98 -6.94
CA GLN A 147 14.81 8.82 -5.51
C GLN A 147 16.20 8.22 -5.30
N HIS A 148 17.00 8.79 -4.42
CA HIS A 148 18.27 8.18 -4.01
C HIS A 148 18.11 7.57 -2.64
N LEU A 149 18.57 6.35 -2.47
CA LEU A 149 18.49 5.61 -1.22
C LEU A 149 19.85 4.97 -0.93
N ARG A 150 20.40 5.32 0.22
CA ARG A 150 21.61 4.72 0.77
C ARG A 150 21.33 4.27 2.19
N VAL A 151 21.63 3.01 2.47
CA VAL A 151 21.40 2.37 3.77
C VAL A 151 22.72 1.75 4.22
N GLY A 152 23.23 2.12 5.39
CA GLY A 152 24.51 1.59 5.83
C GLY A 152 25.68 2.01 4.93
N GLY A 153 26.64 1.11 4.81
CA GLY A 153 27.72 1.18 3.82
C GLY A 153 27.33 0.73 2.41
N ALA A 154 26.05 0.49 2.12
CA ALA A 154 25.61 0.09 0.78
C ALA A 154 25.83 1.22 -0.24
N PRO A 155 26.04 0.90 -1.53
CA PRO A 155 26.10 1.91 -2.58
C PRO A 155 24.77 2.68 -2.66
N ASP A 156 24.85 3.93 -3.10
CA ASP A 156 23.65 4.72 -3.40
C ASP A 156 22.84 4.07 -4.52
N ILE A 157 21.55 3.87 -4.28
CA ILE A 157 20.59 3.26 -5.19
C ILE A 157 19.61 4.33 -5.68
N VAL A 158 19.54 4.48 -7.00
CA VAL A 158 18.59 5.33 -7.69
C VAL A 158 17.35 4.51 -8.05
N ILE A 159 16.19 4.99 -7.61
CA ILE A 159 14.88 4.43 -7.90
C ILE A 159 14.11 5.43 -8.73
N VAL A 160 13.70 5.03 -9.92
CA VAL A 160 12.86 5.82 -10.84
C VAL A 160 11.63 5.01 -11.17
N GLY A 161 10.48 5.65 -11.37
CA GLY A 161 9.30 4.98 -11.90
C GLY A 161 8.28 5.97 -12.43
N ASP A 162 7.36 5.48 -13.24
CA ASP A 162 6.24 6.27 -13.75
C ASP A 162 5.29 6.68 -12.63
N ARG A 163 5.13 5.80 -11.64
CA ARG A 163 4.31 6.05 -10.46
C ARG A 163 4.90 5.33 -9.26
N ILE A 164 5.07 6.05 -8.15
CA ILE A 164 5.47 5.50 -6.86
C ILE A 164 4.61 6.19 -5.81
N ASP A 165 3.64 5.45 -5.28
CA ASP A 165 2.67 5.97 -4.33
C ASP A 165 2.68 5.19 -3.02
N GLY A 166 2.49 5.92 -1.93
CA GLY A 166 2.23 5.36 -0.61
C GLY A 166 0.85 5.75 -0.12
N VAL A 167 0.21 4.91 0.69
CA VAL A 167 -1.02 5.25 1.40
C VAL A 167 -0.85 4.95 2.87
N ALA A 168 -1.20 5.92 3.71
CA ALA A 168 -1.16 5.78 5.17
C ALA A 168 -2.44 6.36 5.81
N PRO A 169 -3.00 5.73 6.84
CA PRO A 169 -4.09 6.30 7.61
C PRO A 169 -3.58 7.46 8.47
N LEU A 170 -4.36 8.54 8.57
CA LEU A 170 -4.07 9.71 9.43
C LEU A 170 -4.63 9.55 10.86
N GLN A 171 -5.04 8.34 11.25
CA GLN A 171 -5.65 8.07 12.55
C GLN A 171 -4.57 7.78 13.60
N PRO A 172 -4.51 8.54 14.71
CA PRO A 172 -3.44 8.42 15.70
C PRO A 172 -3.47 7.10 16.50
N ASP A 173 -4.63 6.45 16.62
CA ASP A 173 -4.81 5.23 17.43
C ASP A 173 -4.84 3.93 16.60
N ALA A 174 -4.77 4.04 15.27
CA ALA A 174 -4.73 2.87 14.40
C ALA A 174 -3.31 2.30 14.37
N ALA A 175 -3.20 0.96 14.29
CA ALA A 175 -1.91 0.34 14.00
C ALA A 175 -1.36 0.92 12.68
N PRO A 176 -0.06 1.25 12.60
CA PRO A 176 0.52 1.76 11.36
C PRO A 176 0.35 0.72 10.26
N VAL A 177 -0.42 1.08 9.23
CA VAL A 177 -0.60 0.29 8.02
C VAL A 177 -0.12 1.13 6.86
N TYR A 178 0.73 0.55 6.02
CA TYR A 178 1.31 1.23 4.86
C TYR A 178 1.10 0.39 3.62
N ASP A 179 0.48 1.00 2.61
CA ASP A 179 0.43 0.45 1.27
C ASP A 179 1.44 1.18 0.38
N LEU A 180 2.17 0.43 -0.43
CA LEU A 180 3.09 0.91 -1.45
C LEU A 180 2.62 0.39 -2.80
N ASN A 181 2.45 1.27 -3.78
CA ASN A 181 2.11 0.87 -5.14
C ASN A 181 3.06 1.58 -6.09
N ALA A 182 3.72 0.84 -6.95
CA ALA A 182 4.63 1.41 -7.92
C ALA A 182 4.51 0.73 -9.28
N ARG A 183 4.73 1.50 -10.34
CA ARG A 183 4.61 1.06 -11.72
C ARG A 183 5.84 1.49 -12.51
N ASP A 184 6.29 0.59 -13.39
CA ASP A 184 7.42 0.79 -14.29
C ASP A 184 8.67 1.27 -13.54
N LEU A 185 8.97 0.58 -12.43
CA LEU A 185 10.13 0.86 -11.61
C LEU A 185 11.41 0.46 -12.32
N ARG A 186 12.43 1.29 -12.14
CA ARG A 186 13.82 1.03 -12.49
C ARG A 186 14.67 1.29 -11.25
N VAL A 187 15.45 0.28 -10.86
CA VAL A 187 16.35 0.32 -9.71
C VAL A 187 17.77 0.10 -10.22
N GLU A 188 18.66 1.04 -9.96
CA GLU A 188 20.04 0.98 -10.40
C GLU A 188 20.97 1.64 -9.37
N PRO A 189 22.23 1.23 -9.24
CA PRO A 189 23.18 1.94 -8.41
C PRO A 189 23.54 3.27 -9.08
N ALA A 190 23.78 4.32 -8.28
CA ALA A 190 24.27 5.60 -8.79
C ALA A 190 25.64 5.45 -9.49
N SER A 191 26.43 4.47 -9.05
CA SER A 191 27.64 4.04 -9.73
C SER A 191 27.60 2.53 -9.98
N GLY A 192 27.40 2.15 -11.24
CA GLY A 192 27.45 0.76 -11.68
C GLY A 192 26.64 0.50 -12.95
N PRO A 193 26.87 -0.64 -13.62
CA PRO A 193 26.23 -0.91 -14.92
C PRO A 193 24.92 -1.71 -14.81
N TRP A 194 24.57 -2.21 -13.62
CA TRP A 194 23.41 -3.07 -13.45
C TRP A 194 22.15 -2.25 -13.20
N HIS A 195 21.01 -2.70 -13.73
CA HIS A 195 19.71 -2.18 -13.36
C HIS A 195 18.71 -3.33 -13.32
N VAL A 196 17.69 -3.20 -12.49
CA VAL A 196 16.52 -4.08 -12.43
C VAL A 196 15.31 -3.24 -12.83
N THR A 197 14.40 -3.80 -13.63
CA THR A 197 13.09 -3.16 -13.86
C THR A 197 11.98 -4.02 -13.29
N ILE A 198 10.92 -3.39 -12.77
CA ILE A 198 9.74 -4.06 -12.23
C ILE A 198 8.52 -3.35 -12.80
N GLY A 199 7.69 -4.05 -13.58
CA GLY A 199 6.52 -3.45 -14.23
C GLY A 199 5.44 -3.03 -13.23
N LEU A 200 5.17 -3.87 -12.22
CA LEU A 200 4.23 -3.57 -11.14
C LEU A 200 4.80 -4.06 -9.81
N LEU A 201 4.75 -3.22 -8.78
CA LEU A 201 5.12 -3.55 -7.41
C LEU A 201 4.00 -3.09 -6.48
N ASN A 202 3.42 -4.02 -5.71
CA ASN A 202 2.50 -3.68 -4.62
C ASN A 202 3.01 -4.25 -3.31
N GLY A 203 3.02 -3.44 -2.28
CA GLY A 203 3.42 -3.80 -0.92
C GLY A 203 2.37 -3.36 0.09
N HIS A 204 2.19 -4.16 1.12
CA HIS A 204 1.39 -3.86 2.29
C HIS A 204 2.20 -4.25 3.52
N ALA A 205 2.24 -3.39 4.52
CA ALA A 205 2.89 -3.67 5.79
C ALA A 205 2.01 -3.20 6.95
N ASP A 206 1.80 -4.08 7.92
CA ASP A 206 1.09 -3.79 9.17
C ASP A 206 2.04 -3.95 10.36
N PHE A 207 2.05 -2.94 11.21
CA PHE A 207 2.91 -2.87 12.40
C PHE A 207 2.05 -3.06 13.65
N ALA A 208 1.55 -4.29 13.86
CA ALA A 208 0.71 -4.61 15.00
C ALA A 208 1.52 -5.26 16.15
N PRO A 209 1.35 -4.82 17.41
CA PRO A 209 1.85 -5.59 18.54
C PRO A 209 1.10 -6.92 18.62
N ARG A 210 1.82 -8.05 18.73
CA ARG A 210 1.17 -9.36 18.93
C ARG A 210 0.58 -9.38 20.34
N ARG A 211 -0.75 -9.54 20.44
CA ARG A 211 -1.47 -9.60 21.73
C ARG A 211 -1.70 -11.03 22.22
N ASP A 212 -1.28 -12.02 21.44
CA ASP A 212 -1.66 -13.43 21.57
C ASP A 212 -0.55 -14.29 22.20
N ALA A 213 0.34 -13.67 23.00
CA ALA A 213 1.29 -14.41 23.81
C ALA A 213 0.52 -15.27 24.83
N GLY A 214 0.72 -16.59 24.80
CA GLY A 214 0.03 -17.51 25.69
C GLY A 214 0.44 -17.28 27.15
N PRO A 215 -0.32 -17.78 28.15
CA PRO A 215 -0.02 -17.60 29.57
C PRO A 215 1.37 -18.14 30.02
N HIS A 216 2.07 -18.88 29.16
CA HIS A 216 3.41 -19.43 29.42
C HIS A 216 4.54 -18.66 28.70
N ASP A 217 4.21 -17.66 27.88
CA ASP A 217 5.20 -16.82 27.22
C ASP A 217 5.61 -15.69 28.18
N ALA A 218 6.58 -15.98 29.06
CA ALA A 218 7.10 -15.04 30.06
C ALA A 218 8.01 -13.94 29.47
N GLY A 219 7.78 -13.52 28.21
CA GLY A 219 8.47 -12.43 27.53
C GLY A 219 7.44 -11.40 27.07
N GLY A 220 7.67 -10.12 27.35
CA GLY A 220 6.74 -9.03 27.04
C GLY A 220 6.28 -9.00 25.57
N ALA A 221 5.19 -8.26 25.31
CA ALA A 221 4.54 -8.14 24.00
C ALA A 221 5.52 -8.16 22.81
N GLN A 222 5.61 -9.30 22.12
CA GLN A 222 6.46 -9.44 20.94
C GLN A 222 5.90 -8.54 19.83
N GLN A 223 6.75 -7.63 19.33
CA GLN A 223 6.41 -6.84 18.15
C GLN A 223 6.35 -7.77 16.93
N ALA A 224 5.39 -7.54 16.04
CA ALA A 224 5.28 -8.28 14.79
C ALA A 224 5.03 -7.32 13.63
N ILE A 225 5.59 -7.64 12.47
CA ILE A 225 5.41 -6.89 11.22
C ILE A 225 4.83 -7.87 10.21
N GLY A 226 3.53 -7.73 9.95
CA GLY A 226 2.89 -8.45 8.86
C GLY A 226 3.18 -7.76 7.55
N PHE A 227 3.38 -8.55 6.49
CA PHE A 227 3.67 -8.01 5.17
C PHE A 227 3.06 -8.84 4.05
N VAL A 228 2.71 -8.15 2.97
CA VAL A 228 2.39 -8.72 1.66
C VAL A 228 3.18 -7.94 0.63
N LEU A 229 3.87 -8.64 -0.27
CA LEU A 229 4.63 -8.04 -1.36
C LEU A 229 4.33 -8.81 -2.63
N SER A 230 4.06 -8.10 -3.72
CA SER A 230 3.87 -8.66 -5.06
C SER A 230 4.63 -7.82 -6.08
N ALA A 231 5.29 -8.48 -7.01
CA ALA A 231 6.02 -7.87 -8.10
C ALA A 231 5.78 -8.66 -9.40
N GLU A 232 5.58 -7.95 -10.50
CA GLU A 232 5.33 -8.53 -11.82
C GLU A 232 6.28 -7.93 -12.85
N ALA A 233 6.55 -8.72 -13.91
CA ALA A 233 7.40 -8.34 -15.03
C ALA A 233 8.77 -7.78 -14.56
N ILE A 234 9.49 -8.59 -13.78
CA ILE A 234 10.80 -8.23 -13.24
C ILE A 234 11.86 -8.60 -14.27
N ALA A 235 12.56 -7.61 -14.82
CA ALA A 235 13.73 -7.83 -15.67
C ALA A 235 15.00 -7.74 -14.84
N LEU A 236 15.80 -8.81 -14.87
CA LEU A 236 17.05 -8.92 -14.15
C LEU A 236 18.19 -8.19 -14.89
N PRO A 237 19.28 -7.84 -14.18
CA PRO A 237 20.39 -7.12 -14.77
C PRO A 237 20.94 -7.76 -16.04
N ALA A 238 21.04 -6.94 -17.09
CA ALA A 238 21.74 -7.29 -18.31
C ALA A 238 23.25 -7.49 -18.03
N GLY A 239 23.89 -8.36 -18.80
CA GLY A 239 25.32 -8.67 -18.66
C GLY A 239 25.62 -9.85 -17.73
N MET A 240 24.64 -10.35 -16.98
CA MET A 240 24.72 -11.63 -16.28
C MET A 240 23.93 -12.71 -17.01
N ARG A 241 24.46 -13.93 -17.07
CA ARG A 241 23.74 -15.10 -17.60
C ARG A 241 22.90 -15.71 -16.50
N TRP A 242 21.61 -15.40 -16.50
CA TRP A 242 20.63 -15.96 -15.58
C TRP A 242 20.19 -17.34 -16.05
N ALA A 243 20.41 -18.38 -15.24
CA ALA A 243 20.16 -19.77 -15.61
C ALA A 243 18.71 -20.03 -16.06
N LEU A 244 17.73 -19.42 -15.39
CA LEU A 244 16.30 -19.57 -15.70
C LEU A 244 15.79 -18.51 -16.69
N GLY A 245 16.68 -17.69 -17.24
CA GLY A 245 16.34 -16.58 -18.15
C GLY A 245 16.35 -15.22 -17.45
N PRO A 246 16.35 -14.12 -18.22
CA PRO A 246 16.55 -12.77 -17.69
C PRO A 246 15.32 -12.16 -17.03
N ASN A 247 14.15 -12.82 -17.09
CA ASN A 247 12.89 -12.26 -16.62
C ASN A 247 12.23 -13.18 -15.59
N ILE A 248 11.83 -12.61 -14.45
CA ILE A 248 10.92 -13.24 -13.51
C ILE A 248 9.53 -12.68 -13.81
N SER A 249 8.61 -13.57 -14.19
CA SER A 249 7.25 -13.18 -14.59
C SER A 249 6.46 -12.60 -13.42
N SER A 250 6.54 -13.24 -12.26
CA SER A 250 5.89 -12.80 -11.02
C SER A 250 6.64 -13.30 -9.79
N PHE A 251 6.52 -12.54 -8.71
CA PHE A 251 6.94 -12.89 -7.38
C PHE A 251 5.91 -12.36 -6.38
N SER A 252 5.44 -13.19 -5.46
CA SER A 252 4.60 -12.75 -4.35
C SER A 252 5.00 -13.44 -3.08
N THR A 253 5.03 -12.70 -1.98
CA THR A 253 5.30 -13.22 -0.64
C THR A 253 4.37 -12.59 0.38
N GLN A 254 3.91 -13.39 1.32
CA GLN A 254 3.16 -12.96 2.49
C GLN A 254 3.78 -13.63 3.71
N GLY A 255 3.92 -12.86 4.78
CA GLY A 255 4.49 -13.37 5.99
C GLY A 255 4.40 -12.44 7.18
N LEU A 256 5.09 -12.86 8.22
CA LEU A 256 5.12 -12.22 9.52
C LEU A 256 6.56 -12.26 10.05
N LEU A 257 7.14 -11.08 10.26
CA LEU A 257 8.42 -10.94 10.93
C LEU A 257 8.14 -10.70 12.43
N THR A 258 8.61 -11.62 13.26
CA THR A 258 8.45 -11.57 14.72
C THR A 258 9.72 -11.01 15.36
N GLY A 259 9.58 -10.07 16.27
CA GLY A 259 10.68 -9.45 17.01
C GLY A 259 11.31 -10.33 18.10
N PRO A 260 12.22 -9.75 18.89
CA PRO A 260 12.29 -8.32 19.20
C PRO A 260 12.99 -7.47 18.12
N PHE A 261 12.60 -6.20 18.01
CA PHE A 261 13.28 -5.21 17.14
C PHE A 261 13.94 -4.10 17.97
N PRO A 262 14.98 -4.42 18.77
CA PRO A 262 15.64 -3.43 19.58
C PRO A 262 16.49 -2.48 18.73
N ALA A 263 16.49 -1.20 19.11
CA ALA A 263 17.42 -0.22 18.57
C ALA A 263 18.87 -0.62 18.91
N ASN A 264 19.75 -0.66 17.91
CA ASN A 264 21.14 -1.13 18.05
C ASN A 264 22.12 -0.27 17.27
N ASP A 265 23.38 -0.26 17.70
CA ASP A 265 24.44 0.57 17.10
C ASP A 265 24.95 0.02 15.75
N SER A 266 24.70 -1.26 15.44
CA SER A 266 25.09 -1.89 14.17
C SER A 266 24.09 -2.94 13.70
N MET A 267 24.12 -3.24 12.39
CA MET A 267 23.17 -4.17 11.79
C MET A 267 23.43 -5.59 12.32
N THR A 268 24.70 -5.94 12.50
CA THR A 268 25.13 -7.21 13.11
C THR A 268 24.62 -7.36 14.54
N ALA A 269 24.68 -6.29 15.35
CA ALA A 269 24.15 -6.31 16.71
C ALA A 269 22.61 -6.43 16.72
N ALA A 270 21.92 -5.72 15.82
CA ALA A 270 20.47 -5.84 15.66
C ALA A 270 20.06 -7.27 15.27
N ALA A 271 20.73 -7.86 14.28
CA ALA A 271 20.50 -9.23 13.84
C ALA A 271 20.78 -10.25 14.97
N SER A 272 21.83 -10.04 15.75
CA SER A 272 22.15 -10.89 16.91
C SER A 272 21.08 -10.79 17.99
N ALA A 273 20.65 -9.58 18.35
CA ALA A 273 19.61 -9.36 19.35
C ALA A 273 18.24 -9.91 18.90
N TRP A 274 17.92 -9.79 17.61
CA TRP A 274 16.72 -10.40 17.02
C TRP A 274 16.76 -11.92 17.14
N ARG A 275 17.86 -12.56 16.76
CA ARG A 275 18.06 -14.01 16.89
C ARG A 275 17.98 -14.46 18.35
N ASP A 276 18.76 -13.84 19.22
CA ASP A 276 18.89 -14.20 20.63
C ASP A 276 17.57 -13.99 21.40
N GLY A 277 16.73 -13.05 20.92
CA GLY A 277 15.38 -12.80 21.41
C GLY A 277 14.30 -13.73 20.83
N GLY A 278 14.66 -14.75 20.05
CA GLY A 278 13.72 -15.69 19.45
C GLY A 278 12.97 -15.16 18.22
N GLY A 279 13.53 -14.16 17.54
CA GLY A 279 12.99 -13.62 16.31
C GLY A 279 12.84 -14.69 15.22
N SER A 280 11.75 -14.61 14.47
CA SER A 280 11.49 -15.51 13.34
C SER A 280 10.78 -14.81 12.19
N LEU A 281 11.03 -15.28 10.97
CA LEU A 281 10.33 -14.89 9.76
C LEU A 281 9.48 -16.06 9.29
N THR A 282 8.16 -15.92 9.43
CA THR A 282 7.21 -16.91 8.92
C THR A 282 6.67 -16.44 7.58
N ILE A 283 6.96 -17.18 6.52
CA ILE A 283 6.39 -17.00 5.18
C ILE A 283 5.22 -17.97 5.04
N THR A 284 4.01 -17.44 5.04
CA THR A 284 2.77 -18.22 4.92
C THR A 284 2.44 -18.52 3.46
N HIS A 285 2.79 -17.61 2.56
CA HIS A 285 2.63 -17.79 1.13
C HIS A 285 3.83 -17.22 0.38
N LEU A 286 4.41 -18.03 -0.49
CA LEU A 286 5.42 -17.64 -1.46
C LEU A 286 4.94 -18.15 -2.81
N ALA A 287 5.01 -17.34 -3.86
CA ALA A 287 4.83 -17.76 -5.24
C ALA A 287 5.85 -17.05 -6.14
N MET A 288 6.41 -17.78 -7.10
CA MET A 288 7.38 -17.23 -8.06
C MET A 288 7.25 -17.96 -9.40
N GLY A 289 7.21 -17.20 -10.48
CA GLY A 289 7.33 -17.72 -11.85
C GLY A 289 8.60 -17.22 -12.53
N TRP A 290 9.57 -18.10 -12.79
CA TRP A 290 10.85 -17.74 -13.41
C TRP A 290 11.27 -18.74 -14.49
N GLY A 291 11.09 -18.35 -15.75
CA GLY A 291 11.36 -19.24 -16.88
C GLY A 291 10.49 -20.50 -16.78
N PRO A 292 11.08 -21.72 -16.78
CA PRO A 292 10.32 -22.96 -16.62
C PRO A 292 9.88 -23.24 -15.17
N LEU A 293 10.41 -22.51 -14.19
CA LEU A 293 10.12 -22.73 -12.78
C LEU A 293 8.82 -22.05 -12.38
N GLY A 294 7.83 -22.85 -11.98
CA GLY A 294 6.74 -22.42 -11.10
C GLY A 294 7.01 -22.90 -9.69
N LEU A 295 7.10 -21.99 -8.72
CA LEU A 295 7.31 -22.31 -7.32
C LEU A 295 6.22 -21.70 -6.47
N THR A 296 5.60 -22.49 -5.59
CA THR A 296 4.80 -21.99 -4.48
C THR A 296 5.26 -22.61 -3.17
N GLY A 297 5.14 -21.95 -2.04
CA GLY A 297 5.57 -22.56 -0.78
C GLY A 297 5.29 -21.74 0.46
N SER A 298 5.79 -22.27 1.57
CA SER A 298 5.76 -21.66 2.89
C SER A 298 7.04 -22.03 3.63
N ALA A 299 7.56 -21.15 4.47
CA ALA A 299 8.78 -21.42 5.22
C ALA A 299 8.78 -20.69 6.57
N THR A 300 9.49 -21.24 7.54
CA THR A 300 9.85 -20.54 8.77
C THR A 300 11.37 -20.42 8.82
N LEU A 301 11.84 -19.18 8.92
CA LEU A 301 13.26 -18.83 8.88
C LEU A 301 13.67 -18.12 10.18
N ALA A 302 14.91 -18.36 10.59
CA ALA A 302 15.61 -17.70 11.67
C ALA A 302 17.06 -17.43 11.24
N LEU A 303 17.88 -16.90 12.13
CA LEU A 303 19.32 -16.74 11.92
C LEU A 303 20.10 -17.78 12.73
N ASP A 304 21.21 -18.25 12.17
CA ASP A 304 22.12 -19.18 12.83
C ASP A 304 23.19 -18.48 13.68
N ASP A 305 24.11 -19.27 14.24
CA ASP A 305 25.20 -18.76 15.08
C ASP A 305 26.11 -17.78 14.32
N GLN A 306 26.20 -17.92 13.00
CA GLN A 306 26.95 -17.07 12.07
C GLN A 306 26.08 -15.98 11.43
N LEU A 307 24.88 -15.75 11.97
CA LEU A 307 23.88 -14.80 11.46
C LEU A 307 23.49 -15.08 10.00
N GLN A 308 23.56 -16.34 9.56
CA GLN A 308 23.09 -16.75 8.26
C GLN A 308 21.66 -17.28 8.37
N PRO A 309 20.82 -17.10 7.33
CA PRO A 309 19.48 -17.64 7.34
C PRO A 309 19.49 -19.17 7.51
N MET A 310 18.66 -19.67 8.41
CA MET A 310 18.39 -21.09 8.60
C MET A 310 16.89 -21.34 8.78
N GLY A 311 16.42 -22.54 8.45
CA GLY A 311 15.01 -22.89 8.64
C GLY A 311 14.56 -24.04 7.79
N SER A 312 13.24 -24.20 7.73
CA SER A 312 12.59 -25.24 6.93
C SER A 312 11.30 -24.73 6.32
N GLY A 313 10.89 -25.38 5.25
CA GLY A 313 9.67 -25.05 4.53
C GLY A 313 9.22 -26.17 3.62
N ASN A 314 8.10 -25.95 2.98
CA ASN A 314 7.58 -26.81 1.92
C ASN A 314 7.48 -25.99 0.66
N ALA A 315 7.88 -26.59 -0.46
CA ALA A 315 7.74 -26.00 -1.78
C ALA A 315 7.04 -26.98 -2.72
N ARG A 316 6.08 -26.45 -3.47
CA ARG A 316 5.49 -27.08 -4.64
C ARG A 316 6.19 -26.55 -5.87
N LEU A 317 6.71 -27.46 -6.69
CA LEU A 317 7.48 -27.15 -7.88
C LEU A 317 6.74 -27.63 -9.13
N VAL A 318 6.72 -26.80 -10.16
CA VAL A 318 6.24 -27.09 -11.51
C VAL A 318 7.40 -26.84 -12.48
N GLY A 319 7.55 -27.72 -13.48
CA GLY A 319 8.64 -27.60 -14.46
C GLY A 319 10.03 -27.88 -13.87
N TYR A 320 10.11 -28.70 -12.80
CA TYR A 320 11.34 -28.97 -12.07
C TYR A 320 12.42 -29.63 -12.94
N ASP A 321 12.05 -30.48 -13.90
CA ASP A 321 13.01 -31.22 -14.72
C ASP A 321 13.87 -30.29 -15.58
N GLU A 322 13.21 -29.41 -16.34
CA GLU A 322 13.90 -28.39 -17.14
C GLU A 322 14.60 -27.34 -16.26
N THR A 323 13.99 -26.96 -15.13
CA THR A 323 14.60 -26.04 -14.16
C THR A 323 15.94 -26.57 -13.67
N LEU A 324 16.00 -27.84 -13.24
CA LEU A 324 17.22 -28.45 -12.73
C LEU A 324 18.31 -28.57 -13.82
N ASP A 325 17.93 -28.86 -15.06
CA ASP A 325 18.88 -28.86 -16.18
C ASP A 325 19.47 -27.49 -16.45
N ARG A 326 18.62 -26.45 -16.47
CA ARG A 326 19.07 -25.06 -16.69
C ARG A 326 19.97 -24.57 -15.56
N LEU A 327 19.63 -24.89 -14.31
CA LEU A 327 20.46 -24.56 -13.15
C LEU A 327 21.81 -25.31 -13.19
N ALA A 328 21.83 -26.58 -13.61
CA ALA A 328 23.08 -27.33 -13.77
C ALA A 328 23.93 -26.80 -14.93
N ALA A 329 23.31 -26.45 -16.04
CA ALA A 329 23.99 -25.85 -17.19
C ALA A 329 24.55 -24.46 -16.86
N GLY A 330 23.86 -23.70 -16.01
CA GLY A 330 24.32 -22.40 -15.49
C GLY A 330 25.37 -22.49 -14.38
N GLY A 331 25.74 -23.70 -13.94
CA GLY A 331 26.72 -23.91 -12.86
C GLY A 331 26.21 -23.60 -11.45
N MET A 332 24.91 -23.31 -11.30
CA MET A 332 24.26 -23.08 -10.00
C MET A 332 24.08 -24.40 -9.22
N LEU A 333 23.91 -25.50 -9.95
CA LEU A 333 23.85 -26.87 -9.42
C LEU A 333 24.97 -27.72 -10.02
N THR A 334 25.48 -28.69 -9.26
CA THR A 334 26.34 -29.71 -9.84
C THR A 334 25.51 -30.67 -10.69
N LYS A 335 26.10 -31.24 -11.75
CA LYS A 335 25.40 -32.23 -12.60
C LYS A 335 24.90 -33.43 -11.80
N SER A 336 25.70 -33.90 -10.83
CA SER A 336 25.31 -35.01 -9.95
C SER A 336 24.14 -34.64 -9.04
N ALA A 337 24.13 -33.43 -8.45
CA ALA A 337 23.01 -32.96 -7.65
C ALA A 337 21.73 -32.85 -8.48
N ALA A 338 21.81 -32.35 -9.72
CA ALA A 338 20.66 -32.28 -10.61
C ALA A 338 20.10 -33.68 -10.96
N ILE A 339 20.95 -34.64 -11.30
CA ILE A 339 20.54 -36.03 -11.57
C ILE A 339 19.88 -36.65 -10.32
N ALA A 340 20.51 -36.50 -9.15
CA ALA A 340 19.98 -37.03 -7.89
C ALA A 340 18.63 -36.39 -7.53
N ALA A 341 18.52 -35.07 -7.66
CA ALA A 341 17.28 -34.36 -7.40
C ALA A 341 16.17 -34.79 -8.35
N LYS A 342 16.44 -34.91 -9.66
CA LYS A 342 15.48 -35.43 -10.65
C LYS A 342 15.00 -36.83 -10.31
N ALA A 343 15.92 -37.73 -9.94
CA ALA A 343 15.57 -39.09 -9.54
C ALA A 343 14.60 -39.09 -8.34
N VAL A 344 14.92 -38.33 -7.28
CA VAL A 344 14.06 -38.21 -6.11
C VAL A 344 12.70 -37.59 -6.46
N LEU A 345 12.69 -36.52 -7.24
CA LEU A 345 11.46 -35.82 -7.65
C LEU A 345 10.56 -36.70 -8.52
N SER A 346 11.13 -37.46 -9.46
CA SER A 346 10.37 -38.36 -10.33
C SER A 346 9.64 -39.49 -9.59
N LEU A 347 10.13 -39.89 -8.41
CA LEU A 347 9.49 -40.89 -7.56
C LEU A 347 8.32 -40.33 -6.74
N ILE A 348 8.30 -39.01 -6.51
CA ILE A 348 7.31 -38.31 -5.68
C ILE A 348 6.30 -37.57 -6.56
N ALA A 349 6.68 -37.23 -7.79
CA ALA A 349 5.85 -36.46 -8.71
C ALA A 349 4.50 -37.14 -8.91
N GLU A 350 3.45 -36.37 -8.66
CA GLU A 350 2.12 -36.74 -9.12
C GLU A 350 2.15 -36.62 -10.64
N GLY A 351 1.97 -37.75 -11.34
CA GLY A 351 2.01 -37.78 -12.79
C GLY A 351 0.90 -36.90 -13.35
N GLY A 352 1.26 -35.85 -14.10
CA GLY A 352 0.31 -35.11 -14.92
C GLY A 352 -0.29 -36.04 -15.95
N VAL A 353 -1.63 -36.07 -16.06
CA VAL A 353 -2.31 -36.86 -17.08
C VAL A 353 -2.32 -36.06 -18.38
N GLY A 354 -1.61 -36.54 -19.41
CA GLY A 354 -1.56 -35.87 -20.71
C GLY A 354 -0.57 -34.70 -20.74
N ASP A 355 -1.07 -33.49 -21.02
CA ASP A 355 -0.26 -32.25 -21.21
C ASP A 355 -0.14 -31.41 -19.91
N GLU A 356 -0.60 -31.94 -18.77
CA GLU A 356 -0.45 -31.25 -17.47
C GLU A 356 1.00 -31.33 -16.96
N PRO A 357 1.59 -30.19 -16.55
CA PRO A 357 2.98 -30.15 -16.13
C PRO A 357 3.16 -30.89 -14.79
N SER A 358 4.24 -31.69 -14.69
CA SER A 358 4.53 -32.47 -13.48
C SER A 358 4.71 -31.57 -12.25
N VAL A 359 3.99 -31.89 -11.18
CA VAL A 359 3.98 -31.14 -9.93
C VAL A 359 4.56 -32.00 -8.79
N VAL A 360 5.41 -31.39 -7.95
CA VAL A 360 6.00 -32.09 -6.79
C VAL A 360 6.00 -31.20 -5.56
N ASP A 361 5.51 -31.72 -4.44
CA ASP A 361 5.70 -31.12 -3.13
C ASP A 361 6.95 -31.70 -2.46
N VAL A 362 7.84 -30.81 -2.02
CA VAL A 362 9.09 -31.19 -1.36
C VAL A 362 9.35 -30.38 -0.10
N PRO A 363 9.76 -31.05 0.99
CA PRO A 363 10.31 -30.36 2.14
C PRO A 363 11.71 -29.86 1.81
N LEU A 364 11.93 -28.58 2.10
CA LEU A 364 13.20 -27.89 1.94
C LEU A 364 13.75 -27.51 3.31
N THR A 365 15.06 -27.63 3.47
CA THR A 365 15.78 -27.15 4.64
C THR A 365 16.91 -26.23 4.21
N LEU A 366 17.10 -25.15 4.96
CA LEU A 366 18.25 -24.25 4.80
C LEU A 366 19.04 -24.30 6.09
N GLN A 367 20.26 -24.83 6.03
CA GLN A 367 21.16 -24.90 7.19
C GLN A 367 22.59 -24.67 6.72
N TYR A 368 23.35 -23.87 7.47
CA TYR A 368 24.75 -23.57 7.15
C TYR A 368 24.93 -23.12 5.69
N ARG A 369 24.01 -22.24 5.23
CA ARG A 369 23.90 -21.74 3.86
C ARG A 369 23.62 -22.80 2.78
N THR A 370 23.36 -24.04 3.13
CA THR A 370 23.04 -25.10 2.16
C THR A 370 21.54 -25.31 2.10
N LEU A 371 20.95 -25.02 0.96
CA LEU A 371 19.57 -25.38 0.66
C LEU A 371 19.55 -26.85 0.24
N SER A 372 18.80 -27.66 0.98
CA SER A 372 18.68 -29.09 0.75
C SER A 372 17.23 -29.46 0.52
N MET A 373 17.03 -30.45 -0.35
CA MET A 373 15.75 -31.12 -0.54
C MET A 373 15.83 -32.48 0.16
N ARG A 374 15.16 -32.60 1.31
CA ARG A 374 15.36 -33.71 2.27
C ARG A 374 16.84 -33.85 2.68
N GLN A 375 17.57 -34.79 2.08
CA GLN A 375 18.98 -35.09 2.35
C GLN A 375 19.88 -34.79 1.14
N VAL A 376 19.30 -34.28 0.04
CA VAL A 376 20.05 -33.96 -1.18
C VAL A 376 20.41 -32.47 -1.13
N PRO A 377 21.70 -32.12 -0.98
CA PRO A 377 22.13 -30.73 -1.04
C PRO A 377 21.96 -30.21 -2.48
N LEU A 378 21.24 -29.11 -2.63
CA LEU A 378 20.99 -28.50 -3.92
C LEU A 378 22.03 -27.43 -4.19
N LEU A 379 21.92 -26.30 -3.50
CA LEU A 379 22.75 -25.12 -3.74
C LEU A 379 23.24 -24.53 -2.42
N ARG A 380 24.41 -23.92 -2.47
CA ARG A 380 24.97 -23.15 -1.35
C ARG A 380 24.74 -21.68 -1.60
N LEU A 381 24.05 -21.02 -0.68
CA LEU A 381 23.78 -19.59 -0.74
C LEU A 381 25.09 -18.80 -0.50
N PRO A 382 25.22 -17.62 -1.15
CA PRO A 382 26.26 -16.67 -0.79
C PRO A 382 26.14 -16.30 0.69
N GLU A 383 27.26 -15.84 1.25
CA GLU A 383 27.26 -15.37 2.63
C GLU A 383 26.48 -14.06 2.69
N LEU A 384 25.59 -13.95 3.67
CA LEU A 384 24.99 -12.67 4.01
C LEU A 384 26.03 -11.88 4.80
N ASP A 385 26.61 -10.88 4.13
CA ASP A 385 27.53 -9.94 4.76
C ASP A 385 26.72 -8.86 5.48
N TRP A 386 26.92 -8.79 6.79
CA TRP A 386 26.26 -7.79 7.63
C TRP A 386 27.19 -6.59 7.75
N PRO A 387 26.78 -5.39 7.30
CA PRO A 387 27.65 -4.23 7.34
C PRO A 387 28.10 -3.97 8.79
N PRO A 388 29.43 -3.91 9.04
CA PRO A 388 29.96 -3.92 10.40
C PRO A 388 29.73 -2.60 11.14
N ARG A 389 29.48 -1.50 10.42
CA ARG A 389 29.15 -0.16 10.92
C ARG A 389 28.59 0.73 9.83
#